data_AF-A0A0N4YG39-F1
#
_entry.id   AF-A0A0N4YG39-F1
#
_cell.length_a   1.000
_cell.length_b   1.000
_cell.length_c   1.000
_cell.angle_alpha   90.00
_cell.angle_beta   90.00
_cell.angle_gamma   90.00
#
_symmetry.space_group_name_H-M   'P 1'
#
loop_
_entity.id
_entity.type
_entity.pdbx_description
1 polymer ?
#
loop_
_entity_poly.entity_id
_entity_poly.type
_entity_poly.pdbx_seq_one_letter_code
_entity_poly.pdbx_strand_id
1 'polypeptide(L)'
;MTSLTNMLVDNVKPRKWPPGTYVWGNSPPEKPFRKVVEGKKLFEKFVASLTEESGVEEVIVKLMEIATNDEKFFPDPQIALQTQRSPELCQYLCSIMEKFPLDLLRYGTRSHSIILVDRDDQVTFYEKRMAQPPQIGKTIVWADKKITFKLDPPSRNV
;
A
#
# COMPACT_ATOMS: atom_id res chain seq x y z
N MET A 1 13.80 16.36 6.85
CA MET A 1 12.74 15.36 6.63
C MET A 1 13.24 14.06 7.25
N THR A 2 12.87 13.79 8.49
CA THR A 2 13.32 12.59 9.23
C THR A 2 12.30 11.46 8.99
N SER A 3 12.17 11.02 7.73
CA SER A 3 11.17 10.01 7.35
C SER A 3 11.68 8.57 7.42
N LEU A 4 12.90 8.34 7.92
CA LEU A 4 13.41 6.98 8.05
C LEU A 4 12.81 6.34 9.30
N THR A 5 11.97 5.34 9.05
CA THR A 5 11.27 4.49 10.03
C THR A 5 12.19 4.00 11.15
N ASN A 6 13.45 3.78 10.82
CA ASN A 6 14.53 3.28 11.65
C ASN A 6 15.03 4.28 12.71
N MET A 7 14.70 5.57 12.63
CA MET A 7 15.04 6.56 13.68
C MET A 7 14.04 6.58 14.84
N LEU A 8 12.95 5.81 14.75
CA LEU A 8 11.85 5.79 15.71
C LEU A 8 11.79 4.48 16.52
N VAL A 9 12.80 3.64 16.34
CA VAL A 9 13.00 2.37 17.03
C VAL A 9 14.42 2.31 17.56
N ASP A 10 14.59 1.83 18.78
CA ASP A 10 15.90 1.81 19.45
C ASP A 10 16.82 0.72 18.88
N ASN A 11 16.25 -0.30 18.22
CA ASN A 11 16.99 -1.45 17.70
C ASN A 11 16.39 -1.94 16.37
N VAL A 12 17.26 -2.11 15.36
CA VAL A 12 16.90 -2.68 14.05
C VAL A 12 17.39 -4.12 14.01
N LYS A 13 16.46 -5.07 14.01
CA LYS A 13 16.76 -6.51 13.97
C LYS A 13 15.81 -7.26 13.04
N PRO A 14 16.24 -8.40 12.47
CA PRO A 14 15.33 -9.29 11.75
C PRO A 14 14.14 -9.71 12.62
N ARG A 15 12.95 -9.77 12.01
CA ARG A 15 11.72 -10.22 12.66
C ARG A 15 11.16 -11.42 11.93
N LYS A 16 10.77 -12.44 12.69
CA LYS A 16 10.01 -13.59 12.18
C LYS A 16 8.53 -13.26 12.31
N TRP A 17 7.78 -13.50 11.23
CA TRP A 17 6.34 -13.28 11.18
C TRP A 17 5.65 -14.62 10.98
N PRO A 18 4.73 -15.04 11.86
CA PRO A 18 3.95 -16.26 11.65
C PRO A 18 3.03 -16.14 10.42
N PRO A 19 2.36 -17.23 10.00
CA PRO A 19 1.30 -17.10 9.00
C PRO A 19 0.23 -16.09 9.45
N GLY A 20 -0.21 -15.23 8.54
CA GLY A 20 -1.23 -14.22 8.83
C GLY A 20 -1.18 -13.00 7.93
N THR A 21 -1.97 -11.99 8.30
CA THR A 21 -2.10 -10.73 7.56
C THR A 21 -1.21 -9.64 8.13
N TYR A 22 -0.47 -8.98 7.24
CA TYR A 22 0.46 -7.92 7.59
C TYR A 22 0.31 -6.70 6.68
N VAL A 23 0.41 -5.52 7.28
CA VAL A 23 0.38 -4.24 6.57
C VAL A 23 1.51 -3.37 7.10
N TRP A 24 2.19 -2.70 6.18
CA TRP A 24 3.32 -1.83 6.49
C TRP A 24 3.13 -0.45 5.88
N GLY A 25 3.83 0.53 6.46
CA GLY A 25 3.91 1.90 5.94
C GLY A 25 5.23 2.55 6.35
N ASN A 26 5.36 3.85 6.12
CA ASN A 26 6.57 4.62 6.48
C ASN A 26 6.63 4.96 7.98
N SER A 27 6.28 3.99 8.82
CA SER A 27 6.15 4.08 10.28
C SER A 27 6.49 2.72 10.90
N PRO A 28 7.12 2.65 12.08
CA PRO A 28 7.45 1.38 12.72
C PRO A 28 6.20 0.52 12.92
N PRO A 29 6.29 -0.82 12.86
CA PRO A 29 5.13 -1.69 13.11
C PRO A 29 4.49 -1.49 14.49
N GLU A 30 5.27 -1.09 15.50
CA GLU A 30 4.79 -0.76 16.85
C GLU A 30 4.08 0.59 16.94
N LYS A 31 4.35 1.48 15.99
CA LYS A 31 3.81 2.84 15.93
C LYS A 31 3.28 3.10 14.52
N PRO A 32 2.27 2.36 14.05
CA PRO A 32 1.78 2.47 12.68
C PRO A 32 1.04 3.80 12.47
N PHE A 33 1.06 4.30 11.24
CA PHE A 33 0.08 5.31 10.82
C PHE A 33 -1.34 4.75 10.93
N ARG A 34 -2.33 5.62 11.19
CA ARG A 34 -3.75 5.25 11.27
C ARG A 34 -4.23 4.58 9.99
N LYS A 35 -3.80 5.07 8.82
CA LYS A 35 -4.13 4.43 7.54
C LYS A 35 -3.62 2.99 7.40
N VAL A 36 -2.53 2.64 8.09
CA VAL A 36 -2.02 1.26 8.12
C VAL A 36 -2.92 0.39 8.99
N VAL A 37 -3.38 0.92 10.14
CA VAL A 37 -4.32 0.23 11.03
C VAL A 37 -5.67 0.02 10.36
N GLU A 38 -6.25 1.06 9.77
CA GLU A 38 -7.55 0.97 9.11
C GLU A 38 -7.46 0.17 7.80
N GLY A 39 -6.40 0.36 7.02
CA GLY A 39 -6.12 -0.46 5.83
C GLY A 39 -5.99 -1.95 6.16
N LYS A 40 -5.40 -2.30 7.31
CA LYS A 40 -5.36 -3.68 7.79
C LYS A 40 -6.76 -4.23 8.05
N LYS A 41 -7.65 -3.49 8.69
CA LYS A 41 -9.04 -3.94 8.91
C LYS A 41 -9.78 -4.18 7.59
N LEU A 42 -9.63 -3.27 6.62
CA LEU A 42 -10.21 -3.41 5.28
C LEU A 42 -9.70 -4.68 4.58
N PHE A 43 -8.38 -4.89 4.63
CA PHE A 43 -7.75 -6.05 4.01
C PHE A 43 -8.12 -7.36 4.71
N GLU A 44 -8.11 -7.42 6.04
CA GLU A 44 -8.52 -8.60 6.81
C GLU A 44 -9.99 -8.95 6.55
N LYS A 45 -10.88 -7.95 6.51
CA LYS A 45 -12.29 -8.16 6.15
C LYS A 45 -12.44 -8.74 4.75
N PHE A 46 -11.67 -8.23 3.78
CA PHE A 46 -11.68 -8.75 2.42
C PHE A 46 -11.15 -10.18 2.34
N VAL A 47 -9.99 -10.48 2.96
CA VAL A 47 -9.43 -11.83 3.01
C VAL A 47 -10.41 -12.83 3.66
N ALA A 48 -11.08 -12.44 4.74
CA ALA A 48 -12.08 -13.27 5.39
C ALA A 48 -13.35 -13.51 4.55
N SER A 49 -13.58 -12.69 3.51
CA SER A 49 -14.71 -12.85 2.58
C SER A 49 -14.38 -13.75 1.37
N LEU A 50 -13.12 -14.11 1.17
CA LEU A 50 -12.69 -14.96 0.06
C LEU A 50 -13.21 -16.38 0.23
N THR A 51 -13.62 -16.98 -0.88
CA THR A 51 -14.02 -18.39 -0.98
C THR A 51 -13.16 -19.10 -2.01
N GLU A 52 -13.28 -20.43 -2.13
CA GLU A 52 -12.59 -21.18 -3.18
C GLU A 52 -13.04 -20.80 -4.60
N GLU A 53 -14.20 -20.15 -4.72
CA GLU A 53 -14.78 -19.68 -5.99
C GLU A 53 -14.32 -18.26 -6.37
N SER A 54 -13.65 -17.53 -5.46
CA SER A 54 -13.19 -16.17 -5.71
C SER A 54 -12.19 -16.13 -6.87
N GLY A 55 -12.57 -15.46 -7.95
CA GLY A 55 -11.75 -15.36 -9.16
C GLY A 55 -10.63 -14.32 -9.02
N VAL A 56 -9.50 -14.55 -9.71
CA VAL A 56 -8.35 -13.64 -9.72
C VAL A 56 -8.73 -12.19 -10.07
N GLU A 57 -9.63 -11.98 -11.03
CA GLU A 57 -10.06 -10.62 -11.42
C GLU A 57 -10.90 -9.94 -10.34
N GLU A 58 -11.80 -10.69 -9.69
CA GLU A 58 -12.57 -10.18 -8.56
C GLU A 58 -11.65 -9.76 -7.43
N VAL A 59 -10.64 -10.58 -7.13
CA VAL A 59 -9.63 -10.29 -6.11
C VAL A 59 -8.86 -9.02 -6.45
N ILE A 60 -8.41 -8.87 -7.71
CA ILE A 60 -7.72 -7.65 -8.17
C ILE A 60 -8.61 -6.42 -8.00
N VAL A 61 -9.88 -6.49 -8.41
CA VAL A 61 -10.84 -5.38 -8.29
C VAL A 61 -10.99 -4.96 -6.83
N LYS A 62 -11.21 -5.92 -5.91
CA LYS A 62 -11.35 -5.65 -4.48
C LYS A 62 -10.09 -5.10 -3.83
N LEU A 63 -8.92 -5.63 -4.19
CA LEU A 63 -7.66 -5.07 -3.71
C LEU A 63 -7.42 -3.66 -4.25
N MET A 64 -7.83 -3.36 -5.48
CA MET A 64 -7.75 -2.01 -6.03
C MET A 64 -8.72 -1.03 -5.35
N GLU A 65 -9.93 -1.46 -4.96
CA GLU A 65 -10.84 -0.66 -4.13
C GLU A 65 -10.16 -0.23 -2.82
N ILE A 66 -9.49 -1.17 -2.13
CA ILE A 66 -8.74 -0.87 -0.91
C ILE A 66 -7.54 0.05 -1.21
N ALA A 67 -6.75 -0.27 -2.23
CA ALA A 67 -5.53 0.46 -2.55
C ALA A 67 -5.80 1.90 -3.00
N THR A 68 -6.97 2.17 -3.59
CA THR A 68 -7.37 3.50 -4.06
C THR A 68 -8.26 4.27 -3.07
N ASN A 69 -8.51 3.70 -1.88
CA ASN A 69 -9.26 4.35 -0.81
C ASN A 69 -8.64 5.72 -0.45
N ASP A 70 -9.42 6.77 -0.63
CA ASP A 70 -9.02 8.17 -0.41
C ASP A 70 -9.58 8.76 0.89
N GLU A 71 -10.17 7.92 1.76
CA GLU A 71 -10.57 8.29 3.11
C GLU A 71 -9.34 8.79 3.87
N LYS A 72 -9.45 9.99 4.44
CA LYS A 72 -8.41 10.57 5.28
C LYS A 72 -8.63 10.10 6.71
N PHE A 73 -7.78 9.20 7.19
CA PHE A 73 -7.74 8.76 8.58
C PHE A 73 -7.07 9.80 9.49
N PHE A 74 -7.53 11.05 9.41
CA PHE A 74 -7.02 12.22 10.11
C PHE A 74 -7.90 12.54 11.34
N PRO A 75 -7.35 13.05 12.46
CA PRO A 75 -5.93 13.33 12.71
C PRO A 75 -5.11 12.06 12.86
N ASP A 76 -3.85 12.05 12.43
CA ASP A 76 -2.92 10.93 12.66
C ASP A 76 -1.75 11.41 13.55
N PRO A 77 -1.73 11.04 14.84
CA PRO A 77 -0.68 11.45 15.77
C PRO A 77 0.72 10.99 15.36
N GLN A 78 0.83 9.83 14.73
CA GLN A 78 2.11 9.29 14.33
C GLN A 78 2.65 10.03 13.10
N ILE A 79 1.80 10.35 12.11
CA ILE A 79 2.20 11.21 10.99
C ILE A 79 2.61 12.60 11.49
N ALA A 80 1.84 13.19 12.41
CA ALA A 80 2.18 14.49 12.99
C ALA A 80 3.55 14.47 13.69
N LEU A 81 3.79 13.45 14.51
CA LEU A 81 5.07 13.25 15.22
C LEU A 81 6.24 13.05 14.24
N GLN A 82 6.07 12.19 13.23
CA GLN A 82 7.16 11.85 12.29
C GLN A 82 7.49 12.98 11.32
N THR A 83 6.48 13.71 10.86
CA THR A 83 6.66 14.73 9.83
C THR A 83 6.97 16.10 10.42
N GLN A 84 6.51 16.37 11.66
CA GLN A 84 6.56 17.69 12.31
C GLN A 84 6.02 18.81 11.41
N ARG A 85 5.05 18.47 10.55
CA ARG A 85 4.36 19.41 9.66
C ARG A 85 3.08 19.90 10.30
N SER A 86 2.55 20.99 9.77
CA SER A 86 1.25 21.50 10.20
C SER A 86 0.12 20.51 9.90
N PRO A 87 -1.00 20.55 10.64
CA PRO A 87 -2.17 19.72 10.38
C PRO A 87 -2.67 19.78 8.93
N GLU A 88 -2.61 20.97 8.31
CA GLU A 88 -3.05 21.23 6.94
C GLU A 88 -2.26 20.44 5.90
N LEU A 89 -0.98 20.18 6.17
CA LEU A 89 -0.12 19.34 5.33
C LEU A 89 -0.26 17.85 5.67
N CYS A 90 -0.36 17.52 6.97
CA CYS A 90 -0.43 16.13 7.43
C CYS A 90 -1.64 15.37 6.86
N GLN A 91 -2.79 16.05 6.70
CA GLN A 91 -4.01 15.40 6.19
C GLN A 91 -3.84 14.73 4.81
N TYR A 92 -2.94 15.20 3.95
CA TYR A 92 -2.72 14.64 2.61
C TYR A 92 -1.92 13.33 2.64
N LEU A 93 -1.29 13.01 3.78
CA LEU A 93 -0.59 11.75 4.04
C LEU A 93 -1.49 10.74 4.76
N CYS A 94 -2.70 11.13 5.18
CA CYS A 94 -3.56 10.31 6.05
C CYS A 94 -4.48 9.32 5.30
N SER A 95 -4.39 9.23 3.97
CA SER A 95 -5.13 8.26 3.15
C SER A 95 -4.22 7.14 2.62
N ILE A 96 -4.81 6.00 2.27
CA ILE A 96 -4.09 4.92 1.56
C ILE A 96 -3.66 5.43 0.18
N MET A 97 -4.59 6.04 -0.55
CA MET A 97 -4.31 6.78 -1.77
C MET A 97 -3.86 8.21 -1.46
N GLU A 98 -2.56 8.40 -1.23
CA GLU A 98 -1.98 9.72 -0.95
C GLU A 98 -2.10 10.64 -2.17
N LYS A 99 -2.65 11.85 -1.97
CA LYS A 99 -2.82 12.85 -3.02
C LYS A 99 -2.59 14.24 -2.45
N PHE A 100 -1.51 14.91 -2.84
CA PHE A 100 -1.35 16.34 -2.59
C PHE A 100 -1.91 17.17 -3.75
N PRO A 101 -2.44 18.37 -3.48
CA PRO A 101 -2.71 19.37 -4.51
C PRO A 101 -1.42 19.67 -5.29
N LEU A 102 -1.49 19.67 -6.62
CA LEU A 102 -0.31 19.80 -7.49
C LEU A 102 0.38 21.17 -7.40
N ASP A 103 -0.40 22.20 -7.07
CA ASP A 103 0.05 23.57 -6.79
C ASP A 103 0.72 23.72 -5.41
N LEU A 104 0.43 22.80 -4.48
CA LEU A 104 1.06 22.75 -3.16
C LEU A 104 2.32 21.88 -3.16
N LEU A 105 2.20 20.62 -3.59
CA LEU A 105 3.30 19.67 -3.65
C LEU A 105 2.99 18.57 -4.66
N ARG A 106 3.92 18.33 -5.59
CA ARG A 106 3.79 17.27 -6.61
C ARG A 106 4.12 15.87 -6.05
N TYR A 107 3.41 15.47 -5.00
CA TYR A 107 3.63 14.23 -4.26
C TYR A 107 2.31 13.44 -4.07
N GLY A 108 2.42 12.11 -4.01
CA GLY A 108 1.28 11.20 -3.86
C GLY A 108 1.53 9.86 -4.54
N THR A 109 0.56 8.96 -4.42
CA THR A 109 0.61 7.61 -4.98
C THR A 109 0.60 7.66 -6.51
N ARG A 110 1.59 7.02 -7.15
CA ARG A 110 1.76 6.98 -8.61
C ARG A 110 1.50 5.61 -9.23
N SER A 111 1.48 4.58 -8.41
CA SER A 111 1.25 3.19 -8.81
C SER A 111 0.64 2.39 -7.68
N HIS A 112 -0.12 1.36 -8.05
CA HIS A 112 -0.56 0.28 -7.19
C HIS A 112 -0.14 -1.01 -7.86
N SER A 113 0.48 -1.91 -7.11
CA SER A 113 0.93 -3.21 -7.59
C SER A 113 0.34 -4.29 -6.70
N ILE A 114 -0.28 -5.29 -7.32
CA ILE A 114 -0.91 -6.44 -6.68
C ILE A 114 -0.16 -7.67 -7.18
N ILE A 115 0.24 -8.52 -6.24
CA ILE A 115 0.84 -9.83 -6.52
C ILE A 115 -0.04 -10.86 -5.84
N LEU A 116 -0.61 -11.76 -6.65
CA LEU A 116 -1.35 -12.92 -6.18
C LEU A 116 -0.52 -14.15 -6.51
N VAL A 117 -0.40 -15.06 -5.54
CA VAL A 117 0.23 -16.37 -5.71
C VAL A 117 -0.78 -17.39 -5.20
N ASP A 118 -1.18 -18.31 -6.06
CA ASP A 118 -2.12 -19.37 -5.69
C ASP A 118 -1.41 -20.65 -5.24
N ARG A 119 -2.21 -21.69 -4.95
CA ARG A 119 -1.75 -22.99 -4.48
C ARG A 119 -0.95 -23.78 -5.52
N ASP A 120 -1.03 -23.42 -6.79
CA ASP A 120 -0.40 -24.09 -7.93
C ASP A 120 0.86 -23.34 -8.40
N ASP A 121 1.38 -22.44 -7.55
CA ASP A 121 2.52 -21.57 -7.81
C ASP A 121 2.30 -20.64 -9.02
N GLN A 122 1.05 -20.41 -9.41
CA GLN A 122 0.71 -19.47 -10.46
C GLN A 122 0.66 -18.05 -9.87
N VAL A 123 1.51 -17.18 -10.41
CA VAL A 123 1.58 -15.78 -10.04
C VAL A 123 0.75 -14.96 -11.00
N THR A 124 -0.01 -14.02 -10.45
CA THR A 124 -0.58 -12.90 -11.18
C THR A 124 -0.04 -11.60 -10.63
N PHE A 125 0.71 -10.87 -11.46
CA PHE A 125 1.11 -9.50 -11.20
C PHE A 125 0.17 -8.55 -11.93
N TYR A 126 -0.46 -7.64 -11.20
CA TYR A 126 -1.25 -6.54 -11.75
C TYR A 126 -0.66 -5.22 -11.26
N GLU A 127 -0.43 -4.28 -12.16
CA GLU A 127 -0.03 -2.92 -11.81
C GLU A 127 -0.92 -1.91 -12.50
N LYS A 128 -1.39 -0.92 -11.76
CA LYS A 128 -2.02 0.29 -12.29
C LYS A 128 -1.18 1.49 -11.91
N ARG A 129 -0.65 2.20 -12.90
CA ARG A 129 0.27 3.34 -12.70
C ARG A 129 -0.11 4.54 -13.53
N MET A 130 0.34 5.72 -13.11
CA MET A 130 0.26 6.91 -13.95
C MET A 130 1.09 6.69 -15.21
N ALA A 131 0.48 6.91 -16.38
CA ALA A 131 1.18 6.82 -17.67
C ALA A 131 2.19 7.97 -17.82
N GLN A 132 1.88 9.13 -17.24
CA GLN A 132 2.74 10.31 -17.25
C GLN A 132 2.64 11.04 -15.89
N PRO A 133 3.69 11.77 -15.48
CA PRO A 133 3.64 12.59 -14.28
C PRO A 133 2.49 13.62 -14.32
N PRO A 134 1.78 13.85 -13.20
CA PRO A 134 0.61 14.72 -13.18
C PRO A 134 0.98 16.19 -13.48
N GLN A 135 0.08 16.90 -14.16
CA GLN A 135 0.22 18.31 -14.55
C GLN A 135 -1.04 19.09 -14.17
N ILE A 136 -0.87 20.35 -13.74
CA ILE A 136 -1.99 21.23 -13.39
C ILE A 136 -2.89 21.40 -14.62
N GLY A 137 -4.21 21.28 -14.43
CA GLY A 137 -5.20 21.42 -15.50
C GLY A 137 -5.28 20.24 -16.47
N LYS A 138 -4.58 19.12 -16.23
CA LYS A 138 -4.67 17.92 -17.05
C LYS A 138 -5.19 16.72 -16.26
N THR A 139 -6.07 15.94 -16.88
CA THR A 139 -6.54 14.67 -16.34
C THR A 139 -5.38 13.68 -16.23
N ILE A 140 -5.31 12.95 -15.12
CA ILE A 140 -4.33 11.90 -14.90
C ILE A 140 -4.73 10.69 -15.76
N VAL A 141 -3.81 10.27 -16.65
CA VAL A 141 -3.98 9.06 -17.44
C VAL A 141 -3.34 7.89 -16.69
N TRP A 142 -4.12 6.84 -16.46
CA TRP A 142 -3.66 5.59 -15.85
C TRP A 142 -3.44 4.55 -16.94
N ALA A 143 -2.39 3.75 -16.79
CA ALA A 143 -2.14 2.57 -17.59
C ALA A 143 -2.04 1.36 -16.67
N ASP A 144 -2.65 0.26 -17.06
CA ASP A 144 -2.55 -1.02 -16.38
C ASP A 144 -1.67 -2.01 -17.14
N LYS A 145 -1.09 -2.95 -16.40
CA LYS A 145 -0.35 -4.10 -16.92
C LYS A 145 -0.66 -5.31 -16.07
N LYS A 146 -1.02 -6.41 -16.72
CA LYS A 146 -1.19 -7.71 -16.08
C LYS A 146 -0.22 -8.71 -16.68
N ILE A 147 0.45 -9.49 -15.83
CA ILE A 147 1.38 -10.55 -16.23
C ILE A 147 1.06 -11.78 -15.40
N THR A 148 1.02 -12.95 -16.03
CA THR A 148 0.91 -14.24 -15.36
C THR A 148 2.14 -15.09 -15.67
N PHE A 149 2.67 -15.76 -14.65
CA PHE A 149 3.82 -16.66 -14.79
C PHE A 149 3.83 -17.67 -13.65
N LYS A 150 4.50 -18.80 -13.84
CA LYS A 150 4.65 -19.84 -12.81
C LYS A 150 5.94 -19.63 -12.04
N LEU A 151 5.92 -19.80 -10.71
CA LEU A 151 7.16 -19.82 -9.95
C LEU A 151 7.91 -21.10 -10.26
N ASP A 152 9.22 -20.97 -10.51
CA ASP A 152 10.09 -22.11 -10.52
C ASP A 152 10.27 -22.63 -9.09
N PRO A 153 10.37 -23.95 -8.88
CA PRO A 153 10.74 -24.49 -7.59
C PRO A 153 12.07 -23.86 -7.16
N PRO A 154 12.22 -23.47 -5.88
CA PRO A 154 13.44 -22.83 -5.42
C PRO A 154 14.62 -23.74 -5.75
N SER A 155 15.61 -23.18 -6.46
CA SER A 155 16.85 -23.88 -6.75
C SER A 155 17.50 -24.25 -5.42
N ARG A 156 17.43 -25.53 -5.06
CA ARG A 156 18.18 -26.09 -3.94
C ARG A 156 19.65 -26.09 -4.32
N ASN A 157 20.31 -24.95 -4.14
CA ASN A 157 21.75 -24.94 -3.97
C ASN A 157 22.00 -25.57 -2.59
N VAL A 158 22.24 -26.88 -2.61
CA VAL A 158 22.77 -27.67 -1.48
C VAL A 158 24.19 -27.21 -1.19
#